data_AF-A0A950J043-F1
#
_entry.id   AF-A0A950J043-F1
#
_cell.length_a   1.000
_cell.length_b   1.000
_cell.length_c   1.000
_cell.angle_alpha   90.00
_cell.angle_beta   90.00
_cell.angle_gamma   90.00
#
_symmetry.space_group_name_H-M   'P 1'
#
loop_
_entity.id
_entity.type
_entity.pdbx_description
1 polymer ?
#
loop_
_entity_poly.entity_id
_entity_poly.type
_entity_poly.pdbx_seq_one_letter_code
_entity_poly.pdbx_strand_id
1 'polypeptide(L)'
;MFALTVPLRPAPPGMIDHTMTAYLSGEAMNSRYEIVASRLRLTNSQWQPYLTIYGQRATGFGEIYQSPSKNDALALVPSRQKMPNGGPFLPAVDLHLIGKAEFMGAGRQQAVVLVHEASADCGGSTLSILRADPVHGTIRLVAQVSNPCDLAATIHGNTVVLTGPYYNATAALCCPTEARARAILAYGAGRWTLHPAYFKLNVRGMARARVLGPIPKMTPSPASIIKSPLPSPGALQTPRP
;
A
#
# COMPACT_ATOMS: atom_id res chain seq x y z
N MET A 1 8.10 -31.76 -17.79
CA MET A 1 7.32 -30.71 -18.48
C MET A 1 6.56 -29.94 -17.41
N PHE A 2 7.11 -28.84 -16.91
CA PHE A 2 6.46 -28.04 -15.88
C PHE A 2 5.41 -27.16 -16.56
N ALA A 3 4.13 -27.49 -16.38
CA ALA A 3 3.05 -26.59 -16.74
C ALA A 3 3.16 -25.37 -15.81
N LEU A 4 3.67 -24.25 -16.35
CA LEU A 4 3.52 -22.93 -15.76
C LEU A 4 2.02 -22.63 -15.69
N THR A 5 1.37 -23.08 -14.62
CA THR A 5 0.04 -22.64 -14.25
C THR A 5 0.21 -21.20 -13.78
N VAL A 6 0.14 -20.27 -14.73
CA VAL A 6 0.03 -18.85 -14.43
C VAL A 6 -1.21 -18.73 -13.53
N PRO A 7 -1.09 -18.32 -12.27
CA PRO A 7 -2.29 -18.08 -11.47
C PRO A 7 -3.09 -17.01 -12.22
N LEU A 8 -4.30 -17.39 -12.66
CA LEU A 8 -5.21 -16.59 -13.47
C LEU A 8 -5.67 -15.38 -12.63
N ARG A 9 -4.85 -14.34 -12.58
CA ARG A 9 -5.26 -13.04 -12.06
C ARG A 9 -5.95 -12.26 -13.19
N PRO A 10 -7.09 -11.61 -12.94
CA PRO A 10 -7.67 -10.67 -13.91
C PRO A 10 -6.62 -9.63 -14.33
N ALA A 11 -6.56 -9.31 -15.62
CA ALA A 11 -5.61 -8.32 -16.10
C ALA A 11 -5.92 -6.94 -15.49
N PRO A 12 -4.93 -6.21 -14.96
CA PRO A 12 -5.14 -4.85 -14.50
C PRO A 12 -5.44 -3.92 -15.70
N PRO A 13 -6.02 -2.74 -15.47
CA PRO A 13 -6.27 -1.78 -16.54
C PRO A 13 -4.98 -1.36 -17.27
N GLY A 14 -4.94 -1.55 -18.58
CA GLY A 14 -3.88 -1.04 -19.44
C GLY A 14 -2.52 -1.73 -19.26
N MET A 15 -1.45 -0.94 -19.32
CA MET A 15 -0.07 -1.44 -19.24
C MET A 15 0.42 -1.41 -17.80
N ILE A 16 1.09 -2.48 -17.36
CA ILE A 16 1.69 -2.56 -16.02
C ILE A 16 2.99 -1.75 -16.01
N ASP A 17 3.11 -0.82 -15.07
CA ASP A 17 4.34 -0.06 -14.83
C ASP A 17 5.16 -0.66 -13.69
N HIS A 18 4.50 -1.10 -12.61
CA HIS A 18 5.17 -1.70 -11.46
C HIS A 18 4.31 -2.78 -10.79
N THR A 19 4.93 -3.82 -10.25
CA THR A 19 4.26 -4.85 -9.45
C THR A 19 5.07 -5.11 -8.19
N MET A 20 4.38 -5.18 -7.05
CA MET A 20 4.93 -5.50 -5.76
C MET A 20 4.13 -6.62 -5.08
N THR A 21 4.81 -7.66 -4.62
CA THR A 21 4.21 -8.67 -3.73
C THR A 21 4.35 -8.25 -2.27
N ALA A 22 3.30 -8.34 -1.46
CA ALA A 22 3.32 -8.00 -0.03
C ALA A 22 2.51 -8.98 0.83
N TYR A 23 2.88 -9.14 2.10
CA TYR A 23 2.20 -10.01 3.07
C TYR A 23 1.35 -9.18 4.04
N LEU A 24 0.19 -8.70 3.57
CA LEU A 24 -0.54 -7.60 4.22
C LEU A 24 -1.34 -7.99 5.47
N SER A 25 -1.69 -9.27 5.64
CA SER A 25 -2.45 -9.75 6.82
C SER A 25 -1.57 -10.43 7.88
N GLY A 26 -0.34 -10.79 7.52
CA GLY A 26 0.65 -11.44 8.40
C GLY A 26 0.38 -12.89 8.79
N GLU A 27 -0.51 -13.56 8.08
CA GLU A 27 -0.75 -15.00 8.17
C GLU A 27 0.06 -15.75 7.09
N ALA A 28 1.38 -15.75 7.21
CA ALA A 28 2.32 -16.53 6.38
C ALA A 28 2.00 -16.52 4.86
N MET A 29 2.22 -17.62 4.13
CA MET A 29 2.03 -17.72 2.67
C MET A 29 0.60 -17.45 2.18
N ASN A 30 -0.41 -17.58 3.05
CA ASN A 30 -1.83 -17.33 2.73
C ASN A 30 -2.19 -15.84 2.76
N SER A 31 -1.26 -14.99 3.21
CA SER A 31 -1.40 -13.54 3.24
C SER A 31 -0.77 -12.83 2.05
N ARG A 32 -0.48 -13.54 0.95
CA ARG A 32 0.16 -12.95 -0.23
C ARG A 32 -0.83 -12.07 -1.01
N TYR A 33 -0.44 -10.82 -1.21
CA TYR A 33 -1.11 -9.86 -2.08
C TYR A 33 -0.18 -9.42 -3.20
N GLU A 34 -0.75 -9.12 -4.35
CA GLU A 34 -0.07 -8.47 -5.46
C GLU A 34 -0.65 -7.08 -5.66
N ILE A 35 0.22 -6.08 -5.59
CA ILE A 35 -0.12 -4.67 -5.73
C ILE A 35 0.49 -4.20 -7.02
N VAL A 36 -0.35 -3.71 -7.92
CA VAL A 36 0.03 -3.38 -9.29
C VAL A 36 -0.29 -1.92 -9.55
N ALA A 37 0.72 -1.17 -9.96
CA ALA A 37 0.54 0.12 -10.60
C ALA A 37 0.53 -0.10 -12.11
N SER A 38 -0.52 0.36 -12.75
CA SER A 38 -0.70 0.28 -14.20
C SER A 38 -1.22 1.61 -14.73
N ARG A 39 -1.24 1.75 -16.06
CA ARG A 39 -1.79 2.93 -16.72
C ARG A 39 -2.55 2.60 -17.98
N LEU A 40 -3.67 3.26 -18.18
CA LEU A 40 -4.47 3.19 -19.40
C LEU A 40 -4.28 4.45 -20.23
N ARG A 41 -4.07 4.29 -21.53
CA ARG A 41 -3.91 5.42 -22.45
C ARG A 41 -5.24 6.15 -22.62
N LEU A 42 -5.25 7.46 -22.38
CA LEU A 42 -6.41 8.31 -22.65
C LEU A 42 -6.27 9.00 -24.01
N THR A 43 -5.07 9.52 -24.29
CA THR A 43 -4.70 10.18 -25.56
C THR A 43 -3.24 9.86 -25.90
N ASN A 44 -2.69 10.49 -26.95
CA ASN A 44 -1.32 10.22 -27.34
C ASN A 44 -0.27 10.55 -26.27
N SER A 45 -0.55 11.55 -25.42
CA SER A 45 0.36 12.07 -24.39
C SER A 45 -0.19 11.96 -22.96
N GLN A 46 -1.40 11.45 -22.77
CA GLN A 46 -2.06 11.40 -21.46
C GLN A 46 -2.50 9.99 -21.08
N TRP A 47 -2.33 9.69 -19.79
CA TRP A 47 -2.55 8.38 -19.19
C TRP A 47 -3.38 8.49 -17.91
N GLN A 48 -4.23 7.51 -17.65
CA GLN A 48 -4.88 7.30 -16.36
C GLN A 48 -4.07 6.26 -15.57
N PRO A 49 -3.42 6.62 -14.46
CA PRO A 49 -2.84 5.63 -13.56
C PRO A 49 -3.93 4.85 -12.82
N TYR A 50 -3.63 3.61 -12.50
CA TYR A 50 -4.45 2.72 -11.69
C TYR A 50 -3.58 2.02 -10.64
N LEU A 51 -4.14 1.89 -9.43
CA LEU A 51 -3.66 1.00 -8.38
C LEU A 51 -4.62 -0.18 -8.26
N THR A 52 -4.17 -1.39 -8.56
CA THR A 52 -4.95 -2.62 -8.37
C THR A 52 -4.29 -3.51 -7.33
N ILE A 53 -5.07 -4.01 -6.37
CA ILE A 53 -4.62 -4.96 -5.34
C ILE A 53 -5.37 -6.27 -5.52
N TYR A 54 -4.61 -7.34 -5.71
CA TYR A 54 -5.08 -8.70 -5.76
C TYR A 54 -4.71 -9.42 -4.47
N GLY A 55 -5.59 -10.31 -4.00
CA GLY A 55 -5.25 -11.25 -2.93
C GLY A 55 -5.39 -12.69 -3.37
N GLN A 56 -4.65 -13.56 -2.69
CA GLN A 56 -4.70 -15.00 -2.91
C GLN A 56 -6.11 -15.55 -2.66
N ARG A 57 -6.58 -16.41 -3.56
CA ARG A 57 -7.81 -17.21 -3.50
C ARG A 57 -7.45 -18.67 -3.76
N ALA A 58 -8.41 -19.58 -3.55
CA ALA A 58 -8.20 -21.02 -3.75
C ALA A 58 -7.72 -21.40 -5.16
N THR A 59 -8.14 -20.63 -6.18
CA THR A 59 -7.86 -20.91 -7.60
C THR A 59 -6.86 -19.95 -8.25
N GLY A 60 -6.23 -19.05 -7.48
CA GLY A 60 -5.30 -18.05 -8.01
C GLY A 60 -5.40 -16.71 -7.29
N PHE A 61 -5.30 -15.60 -8.01
CA PHE A 61 -5.45 -14.26 -7.47
C PHE A 61 -6.79 -13.66 -7.90
N GLY A 62 -7.50 -13.04 -6.96
CA GLY A 62 -8.68 -12.24 -7.29
C GLY A 62 -8.45 -10.78 -6.93
N GLU A 63 -9.02 -9.88 -7.73
CA GLU A 63 -9.03 -8.46 -7.42
C GLU A 63 -9.78 -8.22 -6.10
N ILE A 64 -9.21 -7.35 -5.26
CA ILE A 64 -9.77 -6.93 -3.99
C ILE A 64 -10.08 -5.44 -3.99
N TYR A 65 -9.23 -4.65 -4.66
CA TYR A 65 -9.34 -3.22 -4.70
C TYR A 65 -8.77 -2.66 -6.00
N GLN A 66 -9.42 -1.64 -6.56
CA GLN A 66 -8.93 -0.87 -7.69
C GLN A 66 -9.24 0.62 -7.50
N SER A 67 -8.24 1.45 -7.79
CA SER A 67 -8.34 2.91 -7.81
C SER A 67 -7.77 3.48 -9.10
N PRO A 68 -8.49 4.35 -9.83
CA PRO A 68 -9.89 4.66 -9.64
C PRO A 68 -10.80 3.48 -10.03
N SER A 69 -11.99 3.42 -9.44
CA SER A 69 -13.09 2.54 -9.85
C SER A 69 -14.43 3.15 -9.42
N LYS A 70 -15.55 2.63 -9.95
CA LYS A 70 -16.91 3.11 -9.58
C LYS A 70 -17.21 2.97 -8.08
N ASN A 71 -16.55 2.02 -7.41
CA ASN A 71 -16.74 1.72 -5.98
C ASN A 71 -15.46 1.99 -5.18
N ASP A 72 -14.64 2.95 -5.62
CA ASP A 72 -13.38 3.28 -4.95
C ASP A 72 -13.61 4.02 -3.63
N ALA A 73 -13.79 3.26 -2.56
CA ALA A 73 -14.07 3.83 -1.25
C ALA A 73 -12.85 4.51 -0.59
N LEU A 74 -11.63 4.23 -1.05
CA LEU A 74 -10.44 4.89 -0.51
C LEU A 74 -10.03 6.12 -1.33
N ALA A 75 -10.49 6.21 -2.59
CA ALA A 75 -10.24 7.32 -3.50
C ALA A 75 -8.75 7.70 -3.57
N LEU A 76 -7.86 6.70 -3.65
CA LEU A 76 -6.41 6.93 -3.55
C LEU A 76 -5.84 7.59 -4.80
N VAL A 77 -6.34 7.20 -5.97
CA VAL A 77 -5.93 7.70 -7.27
C VAL A 77 -7.13 8.41 -7.89
N PRO A 78 -7.08 9.73 -8.10
CA PRO A 78 -8.18 10.46 -8.71
C PRO A 78 -8.39 10.02 -10.17
N SER A 79 -9.66 9.96 -10.56
CA SER A 79 -10.02 9.76 -11.97
C SER A 79 -9.78 11.07 -12.72
N ARG A 80 -9.06 10.99 -13.83
CA ARG A 80 -8.89 12.11 -14.75
C ARG A 80 -10.17 12.34 -15.52
N GLN A 81 -10.57 13.60 -15.66
CA GLN A 81 -11.76 14.03 -16.36
C GLN A 81 -11.37 14.92 -17.53
N LYS A 82 -12.02 14.71 -18.66
CA LYS A 82 -11.82 15.59 -19.83
C LYS A 82 -12.48 16.93 -19.53
N MET A 83 -11.75 18.03 -19.74
CA MET A 83 -12.34 19.36 -19.60
C MET A 83 -13.52 19.55 -20.57
N PRO A 84 -14.55 20.34 -20.18
CA PRO A 84 -15.57 20.82 -21.11
C PRO A 84 -14.90 21.47 -22.33
N ASN A 85 -15.43 21.21 -23.52
CA ASN A 85 -14.90 21.67 -24.83
C ASN A 85 -13.73 20.86 -25.41
N GLY A 86 -13.48 19.66 -24.90
CA GLY A 86 -12.50 18.76 -25.50
C GLY A 86 -11.04 19.09 -25.13
N GLY A 87 -10.84 19.91 -24.10
CA GLY A 87 -9.52 20.23 -23.53
C GLY A 87 -8.82 19.04 -22.87
N PRO A 88 -7.68 19.27 -22.19
CA PRO A 88 -6.87 18.21 -21.60
C PRO A 88 -7.62 17.45 -20.50
N PHE A 89 -7.16 16.24 -20.21
CA PHE A 89 -7.60 15.50 -19.03
C PHE A 89 -6.94 16.05 -17.76
N LEU A 90 -7.75 16.39 -16.75
CA LEU A 90 -7.30 16.90 -15.45
C LEU A 90 -7.88 16.07 -14.29
N PRO A 91 -7.19 15.98 -13.14
CA PRO A 91 -5.81 16.46 -12.91
C PRO A 91 -4.78 15.67 -13.72
N ALA A 92 -3.55 16.17 -13.81
CA ALA A 92 -2.42 15.33 -14.22
C ALA A 92 -1.97 14.54 -12.98
N VAL A 93 -1.79 13.23 -13.11
CA VAL A 93 -1.66 12.33 -11.95
C VAL A 93 -0.54 11.35 -12.20
N ASP A 94 0.35 11.23 -11.22
CA ASP A 94 1.41 10.23 -11.16
C ASP A 94 1.22 9.34 -9.94
N LEU A 95 1.53 8.05 -10.09
CA LEU A 95 1.37 7.01 -9.07
C LEU A 95 2.68 6.27 -8.91
N HIS A 96 3.16 6.16 -7.67
CA HIS A 96 4.36 5.43 -7.31
C HIS A 96 4.10 4.42 -6.20
N LEU A 97 4.55 3.19 -6.41
CA LEU A 97 4.64 2.17 -5.37
C LEU A 97 6.00 2.31 -4.69
N ILE A 98 6.02 2.96 -3.53
CA ILE A 98 7.26 3.24 -2.79
C ILE A 98 7.86 1.96 -2.20
N GLY A 99 7.00 1.05 -1.75
CA GLY A 99 7.43 -0.25 -1.26
C GLY A 99 6.53 -0.80 -0.17
N LYS A 100 7.11 -1.65 0.69
CA LYS A 100 6.42 -2.31 1.79
C LYS A 100 7.35 -2.49 2.99
N ALA A 101 6.79 -2.45 4.20
CA ALA A 101 7.53 -2.73 5.44
C ALA A 101 6.60 -3.18 6.57
N GLU A 102 7.18 -3.62 7.68
CA GLU A 102 6.48 -4.14 8.85
C GLU A 102 6.31 -3.06 9.93
N PHE A 103 5.67 -1.95 9.58
CA PHE A 103 5.53 -0.80 10.49
C PHE A 103 4.74 -1.15 11.76
N MET A 104 3.72 -2.00 11.62
CA MET A 104 2.78 -2.35 12.70
C MET A 104 3.10 -3.67 13.41
N GLY A 105 4.36 -4.12 13.36
CA GLY A 105 4.85 -5.33 14.02
C GLY A 105 5.25 -6.45 13.06
N ALA A 106 6.04 -7.38 13.59
CA ALA A 106 6.67 -8.43 12.81
C ALA A 106 5.66 -9.30 12.03
N GLY A 107 6.02 -9.65 10.80
CA GLY A 107 5.23 -10.49 9.90
C GLY A 107 4.04 -9.80 9.25
N ARG A 108 3.69 -8.57 9.62
CA ARG A 108 2.57 -7.82 9.04
C ARG A 108 3.08 -6.68 8.19
N GLN A 109 3.12 -6.87 6.88
CA GLN A 109 3.55 -5.81 5.97
C GLN A 109 2.41 -4.82 5.70
N GLN A 110 2.79 -3.58 5.46
CA GLN A 110 1.92 -2.55 4.90
C GLN A 110 2.55 -2.03 3.62
N ALA A 111 1.71 -1.70 2.64
CA ALA A 111 2.15 -1.11 1.40
C ALA A 111 2.17 0.41 1.50
N VAL A 112 3.14 1.03 0.83
CA VAL A 112 3.31 2.48 0.76
C VAL A 112 3.11 2.91 -0.68
N VAL A 113 2.11 3.78 -0.87
CA VAL A 113 1.74 4.32 -2.18
C VAL A 113 1.85 5.83 -2.11
N LEU A 114 2.44 6.45 -3.12
CA LEU A 114 2.52 7.89 -3.28
C LEU A 114 1.76 8.28 -4.55
N VAL A 115 0.88 9.26 -4.43
CA VAL A 115 0.17 9.86 -5.57
C VAL A 115 0.51 11.33 -5.62
N HIS A 116 0.86 11.82 -6.80
CA HIS A 116 1.07 13.24 -7.07
C HIS A 116 0.01 13.73 -8.06
N GLU A 117 -0.67 14.80 -7.72
CA GLU A 117 -1.63 15.49 -8.57
C GLU A 117 -1.04 16.84 -8.97
N ALA A 118 -0.63 16.99 -10.22
CA ALA A 118 -0.16 18.26 -10.74
C ALA A 118 -1.34 19.20 -11.05
N SER A 119 -1.18 20.46 -10.66
CA SER A 119 -2.12 21.57 -10.92
C SER A 119 -1.37 22.79 -11.49
N ALA A 120 -2.05 23.93 -11.67
CA ALA A 120 -1.44 25.15 -12.21
C ALA A 120 -0.29 25.71 -11.35
N ASP A 121 -0.30 25.41 -10.05
CA ASP A 121 0.81 25.68 -9.15
C ASP A 121 1.71 24.44 -9.08
N CYS A 122 2.07 24.00 -7.88
CA CYS A 122 2.88 22.83 -7.66
C CYS A 122 2.08 21.53 -7.47
N GLY A 123 0.74 21.59 -7.50
CA GLY A 123 -0.10 20.43 -7.24
C GLY A 123 -0.15 20.01 -5.77
N GLY A 124 -0.39 18.72 -5.54
CA GLY A 124 -0.40 18.12 -4.21
C GLY A 124 0.04 16.67 -4.24
N SER A 125 0.73 16.24 -3.18
CA SER A 125 1.22 14.87 -3.05
C SER A 125 0.65 14.22 -1.81
N THR A 126 0.22 12.97 -1.97
CA THR A 126 -0.40 12.19 -0.90
C THR A 126 0.26 10.82 -0.81
N LEU A 127 0.90 10.57 0.33
CA LEU A 127 1.41 9.25 0.69
C LEU A 127 0.37 8.51 1.53
N SER A 128 0.10 7.26 1.16
CA SER A 128 -0.89 6.39 1.78
C SER A 128 -0.23 5.10 2.26
N ILE A 129 -0.47 4.75 3.52
CA ILE A 129 -0.09 3.46 4.09
C ILE A 129 -1.31 2.55 4.08
N LEU A 130 -1.21 1.43 3.36
CA LEU A 130 -2.29 0.47 3.16
C LEU A 130 -2.04 -0.83 3.92
N ARG A 131 -3.10 -1.36 4.52
CA ARG A 131 -3.10 -2.62 5.24
C ARG A 131 -4.28 -3.48 4.78
N ALA A 132 -4.11 -4.80 4.77
CA ALA A 132 -5.24 -5.72 4.64
C ALA A 132 -5.94 -5.97 5.99
N ASP A 133 -7.26 -6.05 5.93
CA ASP A 133 -8.12 -6.51 7.00
C ASP A 133 -8.60 -7.92 6.63
N PRO A 134 -7.95 -8.99 7.11
CA PRO A 134 -8.25 -10.36 6.67
C PRO A 134 -9.66 -10.80 7.07
N VAL A 135 -10.19 -10.28 8.19
CA VAL A 135 -11.52 -10.65 8.71
C VAL A 135 -12.62 -10.24 7.74
N HIS A 136 -12.49 -9.04 7.16
CA HIS A 136 -13.43 -8.50 6.19
C HIS A 136 -12.94 -8.62 4.74
N GLY A 137 -11.71 -9.07 4.57
CA GLY A 137 -11.03 -9.18 3.29
C GLY A 137 -10.66 -7.85 2.62
N THR A 138 -10.83 -6.73 3.32
CA THR A 138 -10.75 -5.38 2.74
C THR A 138 -9.35 -4.79 2.78
N ILE A 139 -9.06 -3.82 1.91
CA ILE A 139 -7.90 -2.93 2.08
C ILE A 139 -8.34 -1.70 2.89
N ARG A 140 -7.50 -1.30 3.83
CA ARG A 140 -7.70 -0.15 4.72
C ARG A 140 -6.53 0.82 4.60
N LEU A 141 -6.87 2.09 4.50
CA LEU A 141 -5.92 3.18 4.72
C LEU A 141 -5.67 3.30 6.23
N VAL A 142 -4.41 3.22 6.66
CA VAL A 142 -4.04 3.25 8.09
C VAL A 142 -3.20 4.47 8.49
N ALA A 143 -2.63 5.17 7.52
CA ALA A 143 -2.07 6.50 7.68
C ALA A 143 -2.03 7.18 6.31
N GLN A 144 -2.17 8.50 6.30
CA GLN A 144 -1.99 9.31 5.11
C GLN A 144 -1.20 10.57 5.45
N VAL A 145 -0.21 10.91 4.63
CA VAL A 145 0.53 12.16 4.75
C VAL A 145 0.35 12.96 3.46
N SER A 146 -0.06 14.21 3.60
CA SER A 146 -0.26 15.12 2.46
C SER A 146 0.68 16.31 2.54
N ASN A 147 1.20 16.72 1.39
CA ASN A 147 1.95 17.97 1.20
C ASN A 147 1.32 18.79 0.06
N PRO A 148 1.09 20.11 0.22
CA PRO A 148 0.91 20.96 -0.95
C PRO A 148 2.24 21.00 -1.70
N CYS A 149 2.23 20.71 -3.01
CA CYS A 149 3.40 20.42 -3.85
C CYS A 149 3.94 18.97 -3.78
N ASP A 150 5.22 18.80 -4.10
CA ASP A 150 5.91 17.52 -4.19
C ASP A 150 6.16 16.88 -2.81
N LEU A 151 6.21 15.56 -2.76
CA LEU A 151 6.56 14.79 -1.58
C LEU A 151 7.28 13.51 -2.00
N ALA A 152 8.60 13.47 -1.79
CA ALA A 152 9.37 12.25 -1.96
C ALA A 152 9.26 11.37 -0.70
N ALA A 153 9.27 10.06 -0.90
CA ALA A 153 9.18 9.09 0.18
C ALA A 153 10.16 7.93 -0.03
N THR A 154 10.77 7.47 1.06
CA THR A 154 11.66 6.31 1.06
C THR A 154 11.47 5.52 2.34
N ILE A 155 11.45 4.19 2.24
CA ILE A 155 11.32 3.31 3.40
C ILE A 155 12.71 3.04 3.98
N HIS A 156 12.88 3.29 5.28
CA HIS A 156 14.10 2.97 6.04
C HIS A 156 13.72 2.10 7.24
N GLY A 157 13.96 0.79 7.11
CA GLY A 157 13.50 -0.21 8.09
C GLY A 157 11.98 -0.15 8.25
N ASN A 158 11.52 0.11 9.48
CA ASN A 158 10.10 0.26 9.83
C ASN A 158 9.69 1.73 9.97
N THR A 159 10.29 2.63 9.18
CA THR A 159 9.89 4.03 9.09
C THR A 159 9.83 4.48 7.62
N VAL A 160 9.11 5.57 7.37
CA VAL A 160 9.12 6.26 6.08
C VAL A 160 9.77 7.62 6.26
N VAL A 161 10.86 7.85 5.54
CA VAL A 161 11.50 9.16 5.44
C VAL A 161 10.80 9.92 4.32
N LEU A 162 10.32 11.11 4.65
CA LEU A 162 9.59 12.01 3.76
C LEU A 162 10.41 13.26 3.53
N THR A 163 10.49 13.72 2.28
CA THR A 163 11.19 14.95 1.91
C THR A 163 10.35 15.77 0.96
N GLY A 164 10.26 17.08 1.19
CA GLY A 164 9.50 17.98 0.33
C GLY A 164 9.56 19.42 0.84
N PRO A 165 8.98 20.38 0.11
CA PRO A 165 8.84 21.74 0.58
C PRO A 165 7.91 21.81 1.80
N TYR A 166 8.31 22.56 2.81
CA TYR A 166 7.51 22.88 3.99
C TYR A 166 6.99 24.32 3.93
N TYR A 167 5.71 24.48 4.26
CA TYR A 167 5.04 25.76 4.35
C TYR A 167 4.55 25.94 5.78
N ASN A 168 5.07 26.96 6.48
CA ASN A 168 4.48 27.38 7.74
C ASN A 168 3.05 27.92 7.51
N ALA A 169 2.27 28.08 8.57
CA ALA A 169 0.85 28.46 8.47
C ALA A 169 0.60 29.81 7.76
N THR A 170 1.61 30.67 7.65
CA THR A 170 1.54 32.01 7.03
C THR A 170 2.24 32.10 5.68
N ALA A 171 2.91 31.03 5.24
CA ALA A 171 3.68 31.03 4.00
C ALA A 171 2.73 30.91 2.79
N ALA A 172 2.94 31.74 1.78
CA ALA A 172 2.29 31.56 0.49
C ALA A 172 2.80 30.26 -0.17
N LEU A 173 1.92 29.54 -0.86
CA LEU A 173 2.26 28.26 -1.52
C LEU A 173 3.32 28.40 -2.62
N CYS A 174 3.58 29.61 -3.10
CA CYS A 174 4.64 29.88 -4.07
C CYS A 174 6.05 29.95 -3.44
N CYS A 175 6.17 30.09 -2.12
CA CYS A 175 7.43 30.33 -1.42
C CYS A 175 7.52 29.47 -0.14
N PRO A 176 8.09 28.25 -0.21
CA PRO A 176 8.21 27.40 0.96
C PRO A 176 9.09 28.06 2.04
N THR A 177 8.72 27.84 3.30
CA THR A 177 9.54 28.20 4.46
C THR A 177 10.86 27.42 4.45
N GLU A 178 10.81 26.16 4.03
CA GLU A 178 11.99 25.33 3.80
C GLU A 178 11.78 24.49 2.55
N ALA A 179 12.64 24.66 1.54
CA ALA A 179 12.46 24.00 0.24
C ALA A 179 12.62 22.47 0.29
N ARG A 180 13.34 21.94 1.29
CA ARG A 180 13.68 20.52 1.43
C ARG A 180 13.60 20.07 2.88
N ALA A 181 12.44 20.27 3.49
CA ALA A 181 12.17 19.77 4.83
C ALA A 181 12.14 18.24 4.83
N ARG A 182 12.64 17.65 5.91
CA ARG A 182 12.69 16.20 6.10
C ARG A 182 11.90 15.81 7.35
N ALA A 183 11.01 14.84 7.21
CA ALA A 183 10.24 14.27 8.31
C ALA A 183 10.28 12.74 8.30
N ILE A 184 10.08 12.14 9.46
CA ILE A 184 10.00 10.68 9.63
C ILE A 184 8.58 10.35 10.06
N LEU A 185 7.91 9.52 9.26
CA LEU A 185 6.67 8.86 9.61
C LEU A 185 6.99 7.49 10.23
N ALA A 186 6.52 7.28 11.46
CA ALA A 186 6.74 6.04 12.20
C ALA A 186 5.46 5.59 12.91
N TYR A 187 5.37 4.29 13.18
CA TYR A 187 4.33 3.71 14.02
C TYR A 187 4.94 3.23 15.34
N GLY A 188 4.37 3.67 16.46
CA GLY A 188 4.86 3.32 17.79
C GLY A 188 3.79 3.58 18.85
N ALA A 189 3.80 2.79 19.93
CA ALA A 189 2.80 2.89 21.01
C ALA A 189 1.34 2.90 20.49
N GLY A 190 1.05 2.11 19.45
CA GLY A 190 -0.29 2.00 18.88
C GLY A 190 -0.71 3.12 17.93
N ARG A 191 0.14 4.12 17.67
CA ARG A 191 -0.21 5.31 16.86
C ARG A 191 0.84 5.64 15.80
N TRP A 192 0.39 6.28 14.74
CA TRP A 192 1.26 6.90 13.75
C TRP A 192 1.68 8.30 14.21
N THR A 193 2.95 8.61 14.03
CA THR A 193 3.55 9.91 14.36
C THR A 193 4.41 10.39 13.22
N LEU A 194 4.37 11.70 12.97
CA LEU A 194 5.22 12.37 11.99
C LEU A 194 6.12 13.37 12.73
N HIS A 195 7.42 13.26 12.55
CA HIS A 195 8.38 14.14 13.24
C HIS A 195 9.58 14.54 12.36
N PRO A 196 9.91 15.85 12.24
CA PRO A 196 9.09 16.99 12.65
C PRO A 196 7.76 17.04 11.87
N ALA A 197 6.76 17.78 12.39
CA ALA A 197 5.42 17.85 11.80
C ALA A 197 5.34 18.83 10.62
N TYR A 198 6.26 18.71 9.65
CA TYR A 198 6.30 19.57 8.47
C TYR A 198 5.15 19.28 7.48
N PHE A 199 4.70 18.03 7.43
CA PHE A 199 3.62 17.61 6.53
C PHE A 199 2.34 17.30 7.33
N LYS A 200 1.20 17.23 6.65
CA LYS A 200 -0.07 16.96 7.33
C LYS A 200 -0.32 15.46 7.43
N LEU A 201 -0.28 14.92 8.64
CA LEU A 201 -0.62 13.53 8.95
C LEU A 201 -2.12 13.38 9.25
N ASN A 202 -2.83 12.57 8.47
CA ASN A 202 -4.23 12.22 8.68
C ASN A 202 -4.32 10.74 9.12
N VAL A 203 -4.89 10.51 10.31
CA VAL A 203 -5.01 9.18 10.94
C VAL A 203 -6.41 8.87 11.50
N ARG A 204 -7.37 9.78 11.38
CA ARG A 204 -8.74 9.62 11.90
C ARG A 204 -9.72 9.29 10.78
N GLY A 205 -10.72 8.44 11.07
CA GLY A 205 -11.87 8.22 10.18
C GLY A 205 -11.54 7.58 8.82
N MET A 206 -10.39 6.89 8.69
CA MET A 206 -9.94 6.38 7.40
C MET A 206 -10.92 5.34 6.83
N ALA A 207 -11.33 5.60 5.58
CA ALA A 207 -12.30 4.82 4.85
C ALA A 207 -11.90 3.34 4.71
N ARG A 208 -12.89 2.46 4.52
CA ARG A 208 -12.70 1.03 4.26
C ARG A 208 -13.29 0.73 2.89
N ALA A 209 -12.52 0.13 1.99
CA ALA A 209 -13.06 -0.37 0.73
C ALA A 209 -13.55 -1.81 0.90
N ARG A 210 -14.86 -2.02 0.70
CA ARG A 210 -15.46 -3.35 0.67
C ARG A 210 -15.05 -4.05 -0.62
N VAL A 211 -14.68 -5.32 -0.50
CA VAL A 211 -14.21 -6.18 -1.59
C VAL A 211 -15.31 -6.39 -2.64
N LEU A 212 -14.92 -6.35 -3.91
CA LEU A 212 -15.73 -6.92 -4.98
C LEU A 212 -15.69 -8.47 -4.88
N GLY A 213 -16.68 -9.02 -4.17
CA GLY A 213 -16.95 -10.46 -4.07
C GLY A 213 -16.53 -11.12 -2.75
N PRO A 214 -17.11 -12.29 -2.43
CA PRO A 214 -16.81 -13.00 -1.20
C PRO A 214 -15.37 -13.51 -1.21
N ILE A 215 -14.61 -13.14 -0.19
CA ILE A 215 -13.39 -13.88 0.15
C ILE A 215 -13.84 -15.15 0.87
N PRO A 216 -13.39 -16.33 0.43
CA PRO A 216 -13.71 -17.56 1.13
C PRO A 216 -13.24 -17.40 2.59
N LYS A 217 -14.16 -17.58 3.54
CA LYS A 217 -13.79 -17.82 4.93
C LYS A 217 -12.95 -19.08 4.94
N MET A 218 -11.63 -18.95 4.89
CA MET A 218 -10.76 -20.10 5.10
C MET A 218 -10.73 -20.31 6.60
N THR A 219 -11.49 -21.31 7.04
CA THR A 219 -11.33 -21.91 8.36
C THR A 219 -9.84 -22.13 8.57
N PRO A 220 -9.24 -21.64 9.67
CA PRO A 220 -7.85 -21.94 9.96
C PRO A 220 -7.70 -23.46 9.87
N SER A 221 -6.86 -23.92 8.95
CA SER A 221 -6.46 -25.32 8.93
C SER A 221 -5.93 -25.60 10.34
N PRO A 222 -6.50 -26.57 11.08
CA PRO A 222 -5.98 -26.89 12.40
C PRO A 222 -4.51 -27.17 12.19
N ALA A 223 -3.66 -26.39 12.85
CA ALA A 223 -2.23 -26.60 12.87
C ALA A 223 -2.03 -28.10 13.04
N SER A 224 -1.46 -28.75 12.04
CA SER A 224 -0.87 -30.07 12.23
C SER A 224 0.20 -29.84 13.28
N ILE A 225 -0.18 -30.10 14.53
CA ILE A 225 0.72 -30.27 15.64
C ILE A 225 1.58 -31.46 15.21
N ILE A 226 2.66 -31.19 14.50
CA ILE A 226 3.77 -32.13 14.41
C ILE A 226 4.32 -32.12 15.84
N LYS A 227 3.78 -33.03 16.66
CA LYS A 227 4.44 -33.46 17.89
C LYS A 227 5.77 -34.06 17.44
N SER A 228 6.80 -33.23 17.43
CA SER A 228 8.17 -33.72 17.40
C SER A 228 8.31 -34.60 18.65
N PRO A 229 8.67 -35.89 18.52
CA PRO A 229 8.99 -36.69 19.69
C PRO A 229 10.16 -36.02 20.40
N LEU A 230 9.97 -35.65 21.66
CA LEU A 230 11.09 -35.32 22.54
C LEU A 230 12.07 -36.51 22.50
N PRO A 231 13.36 -36.32 22.24
CA PRO A 231 14.33 -37.37 22.48
C PRO A 231 14.30 -37.71 23.97
N SER A 232 14.07 -38.99 24.28
CA SER A 232 14.13 -39.51 25.65
C SER A 232 15.50 -39.21 26.27
N PRO A 233 15.56 -38.82 27.55
CA PRO A 233 16.83 -38.64 28.23
C PRO A 233 17.57 -39.98 28.30
N GLY A 234 18.68 -40.07 27.58
CA GLY A 234 19.58 -41.20 27.65
C GLY A 234 20.09 -41.41 29.08
N ALA A 235 19.94 -42.63 29.56
CA ALA A 235 20.46 -43.07 30.84
C ALA A 235 21.96 -42.81 30.93
N LEU A 236 22.35 -42.04 31.95
CA LEU A 236 23.73 -41.95 32.41
C LEU A 236 24.15 -43.34 32.88
N GLN A 237 24.95 -44.05 32.09
CA GLN A 237 25.65 -45.25 32.56
C GLN A 237 26.68 -44.81 33.59
N THR A 238 26.49 -45.26 34.83
CA THR A 238 27.51 -45.19 35.88
C THR A 238 28.53 -46.30 35.63
N PRO A 239 29.85 -46.01 35.65
CA PRO A 239 30.83 -47.06 35.76
C PRO A 239 30.89 -47.53 37.23
N ARG A 240 30.90 -48.85 37.43
CA ARG A 240 31.23 -49.54 38.69
C ARG A 240 32.16 -50.69 38.32
N PRO A 241 32.93 -51.17 39.31
CA PRO A 241 33.96 -50.51 40.11
C PRO A 241 35.35 -50.66 39.49
#